data_AF-A0A2X0IFB7-F1
#
_entry.id   AF-A0A2X0IFB7-F1
#
_cell.length_a   1.000
_cell.length_b   1.000
_cell.length_c   1.000
_cell.angle_alpha   90.00
_cell.angle_beta   90.00
_cell.angle_gamma   90.00
#
_symmetry.space_group_name_H-M   'P 1'
#
loop_
_entity.id
_entity.type
_entity.pdbx_description
1 polymer ?
#
loop_
_entity_poly.entity_id
_entity_poly.type
_entity_poly.pdbx_seq_one_letter_code
_entity_poly.pdbx_strand_id
1 'polypeptide(L)'
;MPGEWRRYHVLYKHPLMLARDVRYLTDGALQVARSAYSRARVELADHFEPHAIEERLRAYAEEGARLNVLSRQVQLVEDALSGVRWVPKL
;
A
#
# COMPACT_ATOMS: atom_id res chain seq x y z
N MET A 1 6.96 -8.22 3.32
CA MET A 1 5.89 -9.23 3.24
C MET A 1 5.65 -9.77 4.63
N PRO A 2 4.39 -9.84 5.11
CA PRO A 2 4.09 -10.47 6.39
C PRO A 2 4.67 -11.90 6.39
N GLY A 3 5.52 -12.22 7.37
CA GLY A 3 6.23 -13.52 7.41
C GLY A 3 5.29 -14.72 7.47
N GLU A 4 4.07 -14.48 7.92
CA GLU A 4 2.94 -15.39 7.98
C GLU A 4 2.49 -15.95 6.62
N TRP A 5 2.77 -15.27 5.51
CA TRP A 5 2.34 -15.75 4.18
C TRP A 5 3.18 -16.93 3.70
N ARG A 6 4.37 -17.10 4.29
CA ARG A 6 5.25 -18.24 4.03
C ARG A 6 4.64 -19.58 4.46
N ARG A 7 3.56 -19.58 5.26
CA ARG A 7 2.85 -20.81 5.64
C ARG A 7 2.02 -21.40 4.49
N TYR A 8 1.70 -20.60 3.47
CA TYR A 8 0.85 -21.04 2.36
C TYR A 8 1.72 -21.53 1.20
N HIS A 9 1.93 -22.84 1.14
CA HIS A 9 2.75 -23.50 0.12
C HIS A 9 2.32 -23.18 -1.33
N VAL A 10 1.03 -22.87 -1.54
CA VAL A 10 0.47 -22.46 -2.84
C VAL A 10 1.08 -21.16 -3.36
N LEU A 11 1.43 -20.22 -2.48
CA LEU A 11 2.01 -18.93 -2.86
C LEU A 11 3.44 -19.05 -3.38
N TYR A 12 4.19 -20.07 -2.93
CA TYR A 12 5.52 -20.39 -3.47
C TYR A 12 5.45 -21.08 -4.82
N LYS A 13 4.44 -21.93 -5.03
CA LYS A 13 4.24 -22.64 -6.31
C LYS A 13 3.64 -21.74 -7.39
N HIS A 14 2.92 -20.70 -7.00
CA HIS A 14 2.21 -19.78 -7.90
C HIS A 14 2.52 -18.31 -7.55
N PRO A 15 3.69 -17.78 -7.93
CA PRO A 15 4.12 -16.43 -7.57
C PRO A 15 3.19 -15.32 -8.07
N LEU A 16 2.41 -15.57 -9.13
CA LEU A 16 1.38 -14.64 -9.61
C LEU A 16 0.26 -14.42 -8.56
N MET A 17 -0.16 -15.47 -7.85
CA MET A 17 -1.16 -15.34 -6.79
C MET A 17 -0.63 -14.44 -5.66
N LEU A 18 0.63 -14.66 -5.28
CA LEU A 18 1.30 -13.84 -4.28
C LEU A 18 1.38 -12.36 -4.71
N ALA A 19 1.80 -12.08 -5.94
CA ALA A 19 1.89 -10.71 -6.45
C ALA A 19 0.53 -10.00 -6.42
N ARG A 20 -0.52 -10.70 -6.84
CA ARG A 20 -1.89 -10.17 -6.85
C ARG A 20 -2.43 -9.89 -5.45
N ASP A 21 -2.18 -10.78 -4.50
CA ASP A 21 -2.59 -10.58 -3.11
C ASP A 21 -1.84 -9.40 -2.45
N VAL A 22 -0.54 -9.29 -2.71
CA VAL A 22 0.27 -8.15 -2.25
C VAL A 22 -0.22 -6.84 -2.87
N ARG A 23 -0.67 -6.86 -4.14
CA ARG A 23 -1.26 -5.68 -4.78
C ARG A 23 -2.50 -5.23 -4.04
N TYR A 24 -3.44 -6.15 -3.79
CA TYR A 24 -4.66 -5.81 -3.04
C TYR A 24 -4.37 -5.25 -1.65
N LEU A 25 -3.42 -5.85 -0.93
CA LEU A 25 -3.00 -5.31 0.37
C LEU A 25 -2.44 -3.89 0.26
N THR A 26 -1.56 -3.66 -0.71
CA THR A 26 -0.88 -2.37 -0.85
C THR A 26 -1.84 -1.28 -1.30
N ASP A 27 -2.73 -1.59 -2.24
CA ASP A 27 -3.77 -0.68 -2.71
C ASP A 27 -4.75 -0.35 -1.59
N GLY A 28 -5.18 -1.37 -0.82
CA GLY A 28 -6.03 -1.18 0.36
C GLY A 28 -5.36 -0.29 1.41
N ALA A 29 -4.09 -0.56 1.74
CA ALA A 29 -3.33 0.26 2.68
C ALA A 29 -3.18 1.72 2.21
N LEU A 30 -2.95 1.94 0.91
CA LEU A 30 -2.88 3.28 0.34
C LEU A 30 -4.21 4.03 0.47
N GLN A 31 -5.34 3.35 0.20
CA GLN A 31 -6.67 3.93 0.40
C GLN A 31 -6.90 4.28 1.87
N VAL A 32 -6.55 3.37 2.79
CA VAL A 32 -6.65 3.63 4.24
C VAL A 32 -5.84 4.85 4.64
N ALA A 33 -4.58 4.98 4.18
CA ALA A 33 -3.74 6.13 4.50
C ALA A 33 -4.35 7.45 4.01
N ARG A 34 -4.90 7.47 2.79
CA ARG A 34 -5.59 8.65 2.22
C ARG A 34 -6.85 9.01 2.99
N SER A 35 -7.69 8.02 3.28
CA SER A 35 -8.92 8.21 4.05
C SER A 35 -8.65 8.64 5.49
N ALA A 36 -7.56 8.17 6.10
CA ALA A 36 -7.17 8.58 7.43
C ALA A 36 -6.63 10.01 7.42
N TYR A 37 -5.80 10.39 6.44
CA TYR A 37 -5.34 11.78 6.27
C TYR A 37 -6.50 12.77 6.12
N SER A 38 -7.48 12.46 5.25
CA SER A 38 -8.59 13.39 4.98
C SER A 38 -9.53 13.60 6.17
N ARG A 39 -9.62 12.61 7.07
CA ARG A 39 -10.53 12.64 8.22
C ARG A 39 -9.85 13.04 9.53
N ALA A 40 -8.53 12.85 9.63
CA ALA A 40 -7.77 13.03 10.87
C ALA A 40 -7.99 14.39 11.55
N ARG A 41 -8.04 15.50 10.79
CA ARG A 41 -8.26 16.82 11.40
C ARG A 41 -9.59 16.92 12.14
N VAL A 42 -10.64 16.33 11.61
CA VAL A 42 -11.98 16.39 12.20
C VAL A 42 -12.13 15.33 13.28
N GLU A 43 -11.74 14.08 12.99
CA GLU A 43 -11.91 12.95 13.92
C GLU A 43 -11.01 13.06 15.16
N LEU A 44 -9.91 13.82 15.10
CA LEU A 44 -8.94 13.94 16.21
C LEU A 44 -8.97 15.28 16.95
N ALA A 45 -9.69 16.29 16.45
CA ALA A 45 -9.68 17.66 17.00
C ALA A 45 -10.05 17.73 18.48
N ASP A 46 -11.02 16.92 18.91
CA ASP A 46 -11.51 16.91 20.29
C ASP A 46 -10.66 16.06 21.25
N HIS A 47 -9.65 15.36 20.74
CA HIS A 47 -8.89 14.35 21.48
C HIS A 47 -7.40 14.69 21.63
N PHE A 48 -6.85 15.55 20.77
CA PHE A 48 -5.42 15.80 20.69
C PHE A 48 -5.10 17.27 20.42
N GLU A 49 -3.91 17.72 20.85
CA GLU A 49 -3.43 19.06 20.57
C GLU A 49 -3.15 19.26 19.08
N PRO A 50 -3.31 20.48 18.52
CA PRO A 50 -3.12 20.75 17.10
C PRO A 50 -1.75 20.29 16.55
N HIS A 51 -0.68 20.44 17.34
CA HIS A 51 0.66 20.04 16.92
C HIS A 51 0.80 18.51 16.73
N ALA A 52 0.15 17.72 17.58
CA ALA A 52 0.13 16.25 17.49
C ALA A 52 -0.68 15.79 16.26
N ILE A 53 -1.78 16.49 15.95
CA ILE A 53 -2.57 16.24 14.73
C ILE A 53 -1.73 16.53 13.48
N GLU A 54 -1.00 17.65 13.44
CA GLU A 54 -0.12 18.00 12.31
C GLU A 54 1.06 17.03 12.15
N GLU A 55 1.62 16.51 13.25
CA GLU A 55 2.61 15.43 13.20
C GLU A 55 1.99 14.14 12.60
N ARG A 56 0.79 13.77 13.05
CA ARG A 56 0.10 12.58 12.55
C ARG A 56 -0.24 12.67 11.06
N LEU A 57 -0.65 13.85 10.58
CA LEU A 57 -0.92 14.13 9.17
C LEU A 57 0.35 13.98 8.33
N ARG A 58 1.49 14.47 8.80
CA ARG A 58 2.78 14.27 8.12
C ARG A 58 3.12 12.78 8.00
N ALA A 59 2.95 12.01 9.07
CA ALA A 59 3.16 10.56 9.04
C ALA A 59 2.22 9.84 8.04
N TYR A 60 0.94 10.24 7.95
CA TYR A 60 0.03 9.70 6.92
C TYR A 60 0.47 10.06 5.50
N ALA A 61 0.96 11.29 5.28
CA ALA A 61 1.42 11.74 3.96
C ALA A 61 2.68 10.99 3.50
N GLU A 62 3.65 10.83 4.40
CA GLU A 62 4.88 10.06 4.16
C GLU A 62 4.55 8.59 3.86
N GLU A 63 3.70 7.97 4.67
CA GLU A 63 3.30 6.58 4.48
C GLU A 63 2.48 6.40 3.20
N GLY A 64 1.58 7.34 2.89
CA GLY A 64 0.83 7.35 1.63
C GLY A 64 1.75 7.45 0.41
N ALA A 65 2.81 8.28 0.47
CA ALA A 65 3.79 8.38 -0.60
C ALA A 65 4.57 7.06 -0.77
N ARG A 66 5.01 6.45 0.34
CA ARG A 66 5.70 5.15 0.35
C ARG A 66 4.82 4.04 -0.24
N LEU A 67 3.56 3.95 0.18
CA LEU A 67 2.60 2.95 -0.30
C LEU A 67 2.24 3.16 -1.78
N ASN A 68 2.18 4.40 -2.24
CA ASN A 68 1.95 4.71 -3.65
C ASN A 68 3.10 4.24 -4.54
N VAL A 69 4.36 4.38 -4.08
CA VAL A 69 5.53 3.81 -4.78
C VAL A 69 5.47 2.29 -4.77
N LEU A 70 5.19 1.69 -3.61
CA LEU A 70 5.11 0.24 -3.47
C LEU A 70 4.01 -0.38 -4.34
N SER A 71 2.82 0.23 -4.39
CA SER A 71 1.70 -0.22 -5.22
C SER A 71 2.10 -0.30 -6.70
N ARG A 72 2.79 0.72 -7.21
CA ARG A 72 3.34 0.70 -8.58
C ARG A 72 4.36 -0.41 -8.79
N GLN A 73 5.27 -0.61 -7.84
CA GLN A 73 6.29 -1.67 -7.93
C GLN A 73 5.65 -3.06 -7.97
N VAL A 74 4.64 -3.29 -7.12
CA VAL A 74 3.92 -4.56 -7.06
C VAL A 74 3.11 -4.80 -8.33
N GLN A 75 2.46 -3.77 -8.88
CA GLN A 75 1.77 -3.86 -10.17
C GLN A 75 2.73 -4.29 -11.29
N LEU A 76 3.92 -3.70 -11.38
CA LEU A 76 4.92 -4.08 -12.38
C LEU A 76 5.35 -5.54 -12.25
N VAL A 77 5.46 -6.06 -11.02
CA VAL A 77 5.78 -7.47 -10.77
C VAL A 77 4.61 -8.38 -11.20
N GLU A 78 3.36 -8.02 -10.88
CA GLU A 78 2.17 -8.78 -11.31
C GLU A 78 2.05 -8.80 -12.85
N ASP A 79 2.28 -7.67 -13.51
CA ASP A 79 2.27 -7.56 -14.97
C ASP A 79 3.33 -8.48 -15.60
N ALA A 80 4.57 -8.44 -15.10
CA ALA A 80 5.65 -9.30 -15.58
C ALA A 80 5.35 -10.80 -15.39
N LEU A 81 4.76 -11.17 -14.24
CA LEU A 81 4.41 -12.57 -13.92
C LEU A 81 3.18 -13.09 -14.69
N SER A 82 2.25 -12.21 -15.08
CA SER A 82 1.06 -12.56 -15.85
C SER A 82 1.32 -12.66 -17.36
N GLY A 83 2.54 -12.38 -17.81
CA GLY A 83 2.91 -12.39 -19.24
C GLY A 83 2.49 -11.11 -19.98
N VAL A 84 2.05 -10.07 -19.26
CA VAL A 84 1.86 -8.73 -19.83
C VAL A 84 3.25 -8.14 -20.09
N ARG A 85 3.65 -8.12 -21.37
CA ARG A 85 4.89 -7.43 -21.77
C ARG A 85 4.68 -5.93 -21.59
N TRP A 86 5.29 -5.36 -20.55
CA TRP A 86 5.37 -3.92 -20.39
C TRP A 86 6.16 -3.32 -21.55
N VAL A 87 5.51 -2.50 -22.38
CA VAL A 87 6.16 -1.73 -23.44
C VAL A 87 6.34 -0.29 -22.94
N PRO A 88 7.58 0.17 -22.66
CA PRO A 88 7.82 1.57 -22.33
C PRO A 88 7.33 2.45 -23.48
N LYS A 89 6.48 3.44 -23.19
CA LYS A 89 6.32 4.57 -24.09
C LYS A 89 7.44 5.56 -23.79
N LEU A 90 8.42 5.59 -24.69
CA LEU A 90 9.38 6.69 -24.84
C LEU A 90 8.67 7.88 -25.51
#